data_AF-A0A939UHA3-F1
#
_entry.id   AF-A0A939UHA3-F1
#
_cell.length_a   1.000
_cell.length_b   1.000
_cell.length_c   1.000
_cell.angle_alpha   90.00
_cell.angle_beta   90.00
_cell.angle_gamma   90.00
#
_symmetry.space_group_name_H-M   'P 1'
#
loop_
_entity.id
_entity.type
_entity.pdbx_description
1 polymer ?
#
loop_
_entity_poly.entity_id
_entity_poly.type
_entity_poly.pdbx_seq_one_letter_code
_entity_poly.pdbx_strand_id
1 'polypeptide(L)'
;MKKKVLWTLILILTACVLLLAAGCVTTDNSSTAEKTPKSLLVTQKHEGNYIIGEDIDLSEIKFVVNYSDKTTESVTLTDIMISEKDRQKFFVVGVHTINISYLGLTTPLQIAVSEK
;
A
#
# COMPACT_ATOMS: atom_id res chain seq x y z
N MET A 1 -35.79 -5.53 36.51
CA MET A 1 -35.54 -4.58 35.40
C MET A 1 -34.15 -4.91 34.88
N LYS A 2 -33.83 -5.31 33.64
CA LYS A 2 -34.46 -5.27 32.33
C LYS A 2 -34.14 -6.61 31.65
N LYS A 3 -35.13 -7.46 31.49
CA LYS A 3 -35.15 -8.60 30.55
C LYS A 3 -36.21 -8.19 29.51
N LYS A 4 -36.12 -8.65 28.26
CA LYS A 4 -37.18 -8.56 27.21
C LYS A 4 -37.12 -7.42 26.17
N VAL A 5 -35.94 -6.95 25.75
CA VAL A 5 -35.80 -6.18 24.49
C VAL A 5 -35.27 -7.04 23.33
N LEU A 6 -34.91 -8.30 23.59
CA LEU A 6 -34.29 -9.18 22.60
C LEU A 6 -35.25 -10.10 21.83
N TRP A 7 -36.58 -9.95 21.96
CA TRP A 7 -37.49 -10.92 21.30
C TRP A 7 -38.82 -10.36 20.76
N THR A 8 -39.03 -9.05 20.75
CA THR A 8 -40.25 -8.43 20.21
C THR A 8 -40.03 -7.57 18.96
N LEU A 9 -38.82 -7.58 18.35
CA LEU A 9 -38.62 -7.08 16.98
C LEU A 9 -38.92 -8.18 15.93
N ILE A 10 -40.02 -8.87 16.21
CA ILE A 10 -40.79 -9.68 15.28
C ILE A 10 -41.68 -8.69 14.50
N LEU A 11 -41.91 -8.96 13.21
CA LEU A 11 -43.18 -8.66 12.50
C LEU A 11 -43.43 -7.37 11.69
N ILE A 12 -42.45 -6.52 11.29
CA ILE A 12 -42.76 -5.33 10.44
C ILE A 12 -41.88 -5.20 9.19
N LEU A 13 -41.50 -6.30 8.54
CA LEU A 13 -41.09 -6.21 7.13
C LEU A 13 -41.44 -7.45 6.30
N THR A 14 -42.40 -8.26 6.79
CA THR A 14 -43.12 -9.28 6.00
C THR A 14 -44.33 -8.67 5.27
N ALA A 15 -44.26 -7.38 4.96
CA ALA A 15 -45.24 -6.63 4.18
C ALA A 15 -44.52 -5.76 3.14
N CYS A 16 -43.70 -6.38 2.30
CA CYS A 16 -43.49 -5.90 0.94
C CYS A 16 -43.67 -7.11 0.02
N VAL A 17 -44.89 -7.63 0.06
CA VAL A 17 -45.41 -8.54 -0.96
C VAL A 17 -45.25 -7.85 -2.30
N LEU A 18 -44.59 -8.59 -3.20
CA LEU A 18 -44.74 -8.61 -4.65
C LEU A 18 -45.68 -7.55 -5.22
N LEU A 19 -45.18 -6.75 -6.18
CA LEU A 19 -45.82 -6.56 -7.49
C LEU A 19 -44.86 -5.77 -8.41
N LEU A 20 -44.53 -6.41 -9.55
CA LEU A 20 -44.42 -5.83 -10.90
C LEU A 20 -43.26 -4.84 -11.14
N ALA A 21 -42.60 -4.77 -12.29
CA ALA A 21 -42.65 -5.51 -13.55
C ALA A 21 -41.41 -5.05 -14.34
N ALA A 22 -41.06 -5.85 -15.36
CA ALA A 22 -40.36 -5.43 -16.58
C ALA A 22 -38.98 -4.74 -16.45
N GLY A 23 -37.95 -5.49 -16.83
CA GLY A 23 -36.93 -4.97 -17.75
C GLY A 23 -35.92 -3.97 -17.17
N CYS A 24 -34.76 -4.49 -16.80
CA CYS A 24 -33.60 -4.31 -17.67
C CYS A 24 -32.62 -5.45 -17.39
N VAL A 25 -32.28 -6.21 -18.41
CA VAL A 25 -30.94 -6.79 -18.51
C VAL A 25 -29.99 -5.59 -18.47
N THR A 26 -29.39 -5.32 -17.32
CA THR A 26 -28.08 -4.68 -17.33
C THR A 26 -27.08 -5.81 -17.41
N THR A 27 -26.74 -6.15 -18.66
CA THR A 27 -25.45 -6.73 -18.98
C THR A 27 -24.39 -5.74 -18.51
N ASP A 28 -24.09 -5.72 -17.21
CA ASP A 28 -22.78 -5.33 -16.78
C ASP A 28 -21.92 -6.57 -16.91
N ASN A 29 -21.56 -6.85 -18.15
CA ASN A 29 -20.25 -7.39 -18.45
C ASN A 29 -19.22 -6.32 -18.07
N SER A 30 -19.15 -5.98 -16.78
CA SER A 30 -18.05 -5.24 -16.20
C SER A 30 -17.11 -6.28 -15.65
N SER A 31 -16.31 -6.84 -16.56
CA SER A 31 -14.98 -7.33 -16.23
C SER A 31 -14.20 -6.14 -15.67
N THR A 32 -14.47 -5.80 -14.41
CA THR A 32 -13.65 -4.87 -13.65
C THR A 32 -12.38 -5.66 -13.37
N ALA A 33 -11.42 -5.57 -14.28
CA ALA A 33 -10.10 -6.15 -14.05
C ALA A 33 -9.62 -5.59 -12.70
N GLU A 34 -9.45 -6.47 -11.72
CA GLU A 34 -9.02 -6.08 -10.38
C GLU A 34 -7.63 -5.42 -10.48
N LYS A 35 -7.54 -4.18 -9.98
CA LYS A 35 -6.30 -3.42 -9.97
C LYS A 35 -5.35 -4.03 -8.94
N THR A 36 -4.32 -4.73 -9.42
CA THR A 36 -3.33 -5.39 -8.56
C THR A 36 -1.93 -4.84 -8.85
N PRO A 37 -1.10 -4.63 -7.80
CA PRO A 37 0.27 -4.15 -7.97
C PRO A 37 1.11 -5.26 -8.63
N LYS A 38 1.86 -4.92 -9.67
CA LYS A 38 2.59 -5.88 -10.50
C LYS A 38 4.10 -5.77 -10.35
N SER A 39 4.64 -4.55 -10.29
CA SER A 39 6.08 -4.35 -10.10
C SER A 39 6.39 -3.03 -9.40
N LEU A 40 7.58 -2.99 -8.79
CA LEU A 40 8.09 -1.87 -8.01
C LEU A 40 9.46 -1.48 -8.56
N LEU A 41 9.62 -0.23 -8.99
CA LEU A 41 10.86 0.27 -9.60
C LEU A 41 11.31 1.56 -8.92
N VAL A 42 12.56 1.60 -8.44
CA VAL A 42 13.17 2.84 -7.95
C VAL A 42 13.46 3.76 -9.13
N THR A 43 12.93 4.98 -9.10
CA THR A 43 13.09 5.99 -10.15
C THR A 43 14.03 7.12 -9.75
N GLN A 44 14.16 7.39 -8.45
CA GLN A 44 15.07 8.37 -7.90
C GLN A 44 15.70 7.80 -6.62
N LYS A 45 17.01 8.00 -6.46
CA LYS A 45 17.78 7.61 -5.28
C LYS A 45 18.43 8.85 -4.67
N HIS A 46 18.84 8.73 -3.41
CA HIS A 46 19.73 9.69 -2.79
C HIS A 46 21.09 9.70 -3.51
N GLU A 47 21.61 10.90 -3.78
CA GLU A 47 22.90 11.09 -4.41
C GLU A 47 23.96 11.37 -3.33
N GLY A 48 24.95 10.48 -3.22
CA GLY A 48 26.01 10.57 -2.22
C GLY A 48 25.86 9.56 -1.10
N ASN A 49 26.46 9.88 0.04
CA ASN A 49 26.53 9.02 1.20
C ASN A 49 25.76 9.66 2.36
N TYR A 50 25.04 8.83 3.11
CA TYR A 50 24.52 9.24 4.40
C TYR A 50 25.66 9.40 5.40
N ILE A 51 25.59 10.43 6.23
CA ILE A 51 26.58 10.67 7.29
C ILE A 51 26.06 10.11 8.60
N ILE A 52 26.89 9.31 9.26
CA ILE A 52 26.51 8.70 10.53
C ILE A 52 26.21 9.77 11.60
N GLY A 53 25.07 9.64 12.28
CA GLY A 53 24.64 10.59 13.31
C GLY A 53 24.00 11.88 12.77
N GLU A 54 23.85 12.03 11.46
CA GLU A 54 23.04 13.09 10.84
C GLU A 54 21.62 12.58 10.53
N ASP A 55 20.69 13.52 10.37
CA ASP A 55 19.31 13.19 10.00
C ASP A 55 19.26 12.61 8.58
N ILE A 56 18.55 11.50 8.44
CA ILE A 56 18.41 10.78 7.18
C ILE A 56 17.19 11.33 6.45
N ASP A 57 17.39 11.94 5.29
CA ASP A 57 16.29 12.35 4.42
C ASP A 57 15.96 11.27 3.38
N LEU A 58 14.87 10.54 3.62
CA LEU A 58 14.36 9.53 2.68
C LEU A 58 13.46 10.13 1.58
N SER A 59 13.07 11.40 1.68
CA SER A 59 12.14 12.05 0.74
C SER A 59 12.72 12.24 -0.66
N GLU A 60 14.05 12.18 -0.78
CA GLU A 60 14.75 12.18 -2.06
C GLU A 60 14.57 10.88 -2.85
N ILE A 61 14.20 9.78 -2.19
CA ILE A 61 14.03 8.48 -2.83
C ILE A 61 12.59 8.33 -3.31
N LYS A 62 12.44 8.07 -4.61
CA LYS A 62 11.14 7.84 -5.25
C LYS A 62 11.12 6.53 -6.00
N PHE A 63 9.96 5.92 -6.01
CA PHE A 63 9.71 4.70 -6.77
C PHE A 63 8.35 4.76 -7.45
N VAL A 64 8.17 3.89 -8.43
CA VAL A 64 6.94 3.74 -9.19
C VAL A 64 6.42 2.32 -9.03
N VAL A 65 5.13 2.23 -8.73
CA VAL A 65 4.36 0.98 -8.78
C VAL A 65 3.68 0.89 -10.12
N ASN A 66 3.85 -0.23 -10.83
CA ASN A 66 3.10 -0.54 -12.04
C ASN A 66 1.98 -1.51 -11.69
N TYR A 67 0.77 -1.25 -12.18
CA TYR A 67 -0.42 -2.07 -11.92
C TYR A 67 -0.80 -2.96 -13.12
N SER A 68 -1.66 -3.94 -12.85
CA SER A 68 -2.25 -4.83 -13.87
C SER A 68 -3.03 -4.09 -14.95
N ASP A 69 -3.66 -2.96 -14.60
CA ASP A 69 -4.46 -2.10 -15.48
C ASP A 69 -3.63 -1.14 -16.35
N LYS A 70 -2.28 -1.29 -16.33
CA LYS A 70 -1.30 -0.41 -17.00
C LYS A 70 -1.20 1.00 -16.42
N THR A 71 -1.87 1.30 -15.32
CA THR A 71 -1.65 2.55 -14.58
C THR A 71 -0.37 2.48 -13.75
N THR A 72 0.13 3.64 -13.36
CA THR A 72 1.31 3.78 -12.50
C THR A 72 1.04 4.73 -11.35
N GLU A 73 1.71 4.52 -10.23
CA GLU A 73 1.67 5.39 -9.06
C GLU A 73 3.09 5.74 -8.65
N SER A 74 3.39 7.03 -8.50
CA SER A 74 4.67 7.50 -7.97
C SER A 74 4.53 7.68 -6.47
N VAL A 75 5.47 7.08 -5.73
CA VAL A 75 5.46 7.05 -4.28
C VAL A 75 6.83 7.52 -3.77
N THR A 76 6.80 8.32 -2.72
CA THR A 76 8.01 8.76 -2.00
C THR A 76 8.30 7.78 -0.87
N LEU A 77 9.58 7.43 -0.69
CA LEU A 77 9.98 6.50 0.36
C LEU A 77 9.71 7.10 1.74
N THR A 78 9.27 6.25 2.66
CA THR A 78 9.02 6.60 4.07
C THR A 78 9.57 5.49 4.96
N ASP A 79 9.82 5.82 6.23
CA ASP A 79 10.42 4.88 7.19
C ASP A 79 9.62 3.58 7.38
N ILE A 80 8.30 3.64 7.22
CA ILE A 80 7.42 2.47 7.39
C ILE A 80 7.61 1.42 6.27
N MET A 81 8.20 1.81 5.14
CA MET A 81 8.46 0.92 4.00
C MET A 81 9.80 0.18 4.13
N ILE A 82 10.58 0.48 5.17
CA ILE A 82 11.88 -0.12 5.46
C ILE A 82 11.77 -0.94 6.76
N SER A 83 12.32 -2.14 6.76
CA SER A 83 12.36 -2.99 7.96
C SER A 83 13.29 -2.41 9.04
N GLU A 84 13.04 -2.71 10.33
CA GLU A 84 13.97 -2.33 11.41
C GLU A 84 15.40 -2.84 11.18
N LYS A 85 15.53 -4.04 10.61
CA LYS A 85 16.82 -4.62 10.24
C LYS A 85 17.55 -3.77 9.21
N ASP A 86 16.82 -3.23 8.23
CA ASP A 86 17.41 -2.39 7.20
C ASP A 86 17.69 -0.98 7.69
N ARG A 87 16.89 -0.44 8.61
CA ARG A 87 17.17 0.84 9.28
C ARG A 87 18.50 0.85 10.01
N GLN A 88 18.86 -0.25 10.67
CA GLN A 88 20.14 -0.37 11.37
C GLN A 88 21.35 -0.17 10.43
N LYS A 89 21.21 -0.43 9.12
CA LYS A 89 22.29 -0.24 8.14
C LYS A 89 22.66 1.23 7.95
N PHE A 90 21.75 2.16 8.19
CA PHE A 90 22.06 3.60 8.14
C PHE A 90 22.96 4.06 9.29
N PHE A 91 23.09 3.25 10.35
CA PHE A 91 23.97 3.51 11.49
C PHE A 91 25.29 2.72 11.42
N VAL A 92 25.61 2.14 10.26
CA VAL A 92 26.83 1.35 10.07
C VAL A 92 27.53 1.84 8.80
N VAL A 93 28.77 2.28 8.94
CA VAL A 93 29.60 2.74 7.81
C VAL A 93 29.77 1.62 6.78
N GLY A 94 29.65 1.97 5.51
CA GLY A 94 29.83 1.04 4.39
C GLY A 94 28.70 1.08 3.37
N VAL A 95 28.79 0.18 2.39
CA VAL A 95 27.79 0.01 1.34
C VAL A 95 26.83 -1.09 1.74
N HIS A 96 25.54 -0.79 1.74
CA HIS A 96 24.49 -1.72 2.15
C HIS A 96 23.37 -1.81 1.12
N THR A 97 22.73 -2.97 1.04
CA THR A 97 21.49 -3.13 0.28
C THR A 97 20.32 -3.22 1.25
N ILE A 98 19.38 -2.28 1.17
CA ILE A 98 18.12 -2.28 1.91
C ILE A 98 16.97 -2.76 1.01
N ASN A 99 15.92 -3.32 1.59
CA ASN A 99 14.72 -3.71 0.82
C ASN A 99 13.55 -2.78 1.13
N ILE A 100 13.06 -2.10 0.10
CA ILE A 100 11.85 -1.29 0.18
C ILE A 100 10.65 -2.20 -0.04
N SER A 101 9.69 -2.18 0.89
CA SER A 101 8.47 -2.98 0.82
C SER A 101 7.24 -2.09 0.68
N TYR A 102 6.44 -2.31 -0.38
CA TYR A 102 5.20 -1.58 -0.61
C TYR A 102 4.17 -2.46 -1.32
N LEU A 103 2.94 -2.51 -0.80
CA LEU A 103 1.83 -3.32 -1.33
C LEU A 103 2.19 -4.80 -1.60
N GLY A 104 3.03 -5.40 -0.74
CA GLY A 104 3.48 -6.79 -0.88
C GLY A 104 4.59 -7.02 -1.91
N LEU A 105 5.04 -5.97 -2.59
CA LEU A 105 6.20 -6.00 -3.49
C LEU A 105 7.46 -5.52 -2.74
N THR A 106 8.61 -6.03 -3.15
CA THR A 106 9.91 -5.66 -2.59
C THR A 106 10.89 -5.26 -3.69
N THR A 107 11.66 -4.19 -3.48
CA THR A 107 12.73 -3.78 -4.39
C THR A 107 14.01 -3.44 -3.62
N PRO A 108 15.19 -3.92 -4.05
CA PRO A 108 16.44 -3.61 -3.39
C PRO A 108 16.91 -2.19 -3.75
N LEU A 109 17.43 -1.47 -2.77
CA LEU A 109 18.11 -0.19 -2.94
C LEU A 109 19.48 -0.27 -2.29
N GLN A 110 20.52 0.10 -3.02
CA GLN A 110 21.86 0.25 -2.46
C GLN A 110 22.01 1.66 -1.87
N ILE A 111 22.53 1.73 -0.65
CA ILE A 111 22.89 2.96 0.05
C ILE A 111 24.36 2.88 0.45
N ALA A 112 24.98 4.05 0.63
CA ALA A 112 26.31 4.18 1.19
C ALA A 112 26.25 5.06 2.43
N VAL A 113 26.96 4.66 3.47
CA VAL A 113 27.06 5.39 4.74
C VAL A 113 28.54 5.67 5.01
N SER A 114 28.86 6.89 5.41
CA SER A 114 30.22 7.35 5.71
C SER A 114 30.28 8.01 7.09
N GLU A 115 31.50 8.07 7.62
CA GLU A 115 31.79 8.94 8.75
C GLU A 115 31.77 10.41 8.30
N LYS A 116 31.66 11.29 9.28
CA LYS A 116 31.67 12.75 9.08
C LYS A 116 33.07 13.27 8.74
#